data_AF-A0ABD5BAB1-F1
#
_entry.id   AF-A0ABD5BAB1-F1
#
_cell.length_a   1.000
_cell.length_b   1.000
_cell.length_c   1.000
_cell.angle_alpha   90.00
_cell.angle_beta   90.00
_cell.angle_gamma   90.00
#
_symmetry.space_group_name_H-M   'P 1'
#
loop_
_entity.id
_entity.type
_entity.pdbx_description
1 polymer ?
#
loop_
_entity_poly.entity_id
_entity_poly.type
_entity_poly.pdbx_seq_one_letter_code
_entity_poly.pdbx_strand_id
1 'polypeptide(L)'
;MKSTFLTLIGIFYAGITFSQVKNTESVNKIEAVADKPAEPFIKEIRDIVKLNSLFREKLNWNEIDGNIKTLSVGMKTTNDTKPVIDYIISELRKVGDKHSFFYACSCHNKLFQPDKKIRRSNW
;
A
#
# COMPACT_ATOMS: atom_id res chain seq x y z
N MET A 1 -12.82 -1.34 -57.83
CA MET A 1 -12.50 -0.19 -56.94
C MET A 1 -13.78 0.58 -56.64
N LYS A 2 -13.87 1.17 -55.43
CA LYS A 2 -15.03 1.82 -54.73
C LYS A 2 -15.86 0.80 -53.91
N SER A 3 -15.49 0.46 -52.67
CA SER A 3 -15.40 1.22 -51.40
C SER A 3 -16.75 1.45 -50.70
N THR A 4 -16.98 0.61 -49.69
CA THR A 4 -17.51 0.89 -48.33
C THR A 4 -18.65 1.89 -48.17
N PHE A 5 -19.75 1.49 -47.54
CA PHE A 5 -20.41 2.17 -46.40
C PHE A 5 -21.65 1.33 -45.99
N LEU A 6 -21.49 0.47 -44.99
CA LEU A 6 -22.62 -0.14 -44.26
C LEU A 6 -22.58 0.41 -42.83
N THR A 7 -23.13 1.60 -42.69
CA THR A 7 -23.73 2.06 -41.45
C THR A 7 -24.96 1.19 -41.19
N LEU A 8 -25.08 0.62 -40.00
CA LEU A 8 -26.10 1.02 -39.01
C LEU A 8 -26.17 -0.07 -37.93
N ILE A 9 -25.98 0.41 -36.71
CA ILE A 9 -26.19 -0.27 -35.43
C ILE A 9 -27.58 -0.92 -35.43
N GLY A 10 -27.60 -2.26 -35.42
CA GLY A 10 -28.79 -3.06 -35.17
C GLY A 10 -29.19 -2.92 -33.70
N ILE A 11 -30.34 -2.31 -33.49
CA ILE A 11 -30.94 -1.97 -32.21
C ILE A 11 -31.48 -3.24 -31.54
N PHE A 12 -30.98 -3.58 -30.35
CA PHE A 12 -31.59 -4.56 -29.44
C PHE A 12 -32.86 -3.93 -28.81
N TYR A 13 -34.04 -4.38 -29.21
CA TYR A 13 -35.29 -4.13 -28.48
C TYR A 13 -35.96 -5.46 -28.13
N ALA A 14 -35.91 -5.83 -26.85
CA ALA A 14 -37.04 -6.39 -26.12
C ALA A 14 -36.71 -6.52 -24.63
N GLY A 15 -37.34 -5.68 -23.80
CA GLY A 15 -37.91 -6.19 -22.54
C GLY A 15 -37.13 -6.04 -21.23
N ILE A 16 -36.58 -4.87 -20.89
CA ILE A 16 -36.43 -4.49 -19.47
C ILE A 16 -36.79 -3.02 -19.30
N THR A 17 -38.03 -2.74 -18.88
CA THR A 17 -38.40 -1.44 -18.31
C THR A 17 -38.13 -1.49 -16.81
N PHE A 18 -36.99 -0.96 -16.37
CA PHE A 18 -36.76 -0.68 -14.94
C PHE A 18 -36.92 0.83 -14.70
N SER A 19 -38.06 1.22 -14.16
CA SER A 19 -38.32 2.60 -13.73
C SER A 19 -37.88 2.80 -12.28
N GLN A 20 -36.93 3.73 -12.11
CA GLN A 20 -36.69 4.65 -10.99
C GLN A 20 -36.66 4.08 -9.56
N VAL A 21 -35.46 4.10 -8.95
CA VAL A 21 -35.28 4.81 -7.68
C VAL A 21 -34.00 5.64 -7.78
N LYS A 22 -34.15 6.95 -7.99
CA LYS A 22 -33.11 7.92 -7.66
C LYS A 22 -33.06 8.07 -6.15
N ASN A 23 -32.34 7.18 -5.48
CA ASN A 23 -31.78 7.52 -4.18
C ASN A 23 -30.50 8.30 -4.47
N THR A 24 -30.64 9.62 -4.58
CA THR A 24 -29.55 10.54 -4.25
C THR A 24 -29.29 10.43 -2.76
N GLU A 25 -28.68 9.33 -2.36
CA GLU A 25 -27.89 9.30 -1.15
C GLU A 25 -26.58 9.96 -1.55
N SER A 26 -26.37 11.19 -1.06
CA SER A 26 -25.07 11.83 -1.11
C SER A 26 -24.13 11.02 -0.24
N VAL A 27 -23.64 9.90 -0.79
CA VAL A 27 -22.45 9.24 -0.29
C VAL A 27 -21.35 10.27 -0.52
N ASN A 28 -21.08 11.07 0.50
CA ASN A 28 -19.78 11.70 0.64
C ASN A 28 -18.78 10.59 0.38
N LYS A 29 -18.14 10.63 -0.79
CA LYS A 29 -17.04 9.76 -1.13
C LYS A 29 -15.93 10.14 -0.18
N ILE A 30 -15.96 9.58 1.03
CA ILE A 30 -14.83 9.54 1.93
C ILE A 30 -13.81 8.77 1.10
N GLU A 31 -12.88 9.50 0.48
CA GLU A 31 -11.79 8.86 -0.22
C GLU A 31 -11.13 7.92 0.78
N ALA A 32 -11.18 6.64 0.46
CA ALA A 32 -10.67 5.57 1.29
C ALA A 32 -9.15 5.76 1.41
N VAL A 33 -8.73 6.51 2.42
CA VAL A 33 -7.35 6.84 2.73
C VAL A 33 -7.12 6.47 4.19
N ALA A 34 -5.87 6.18 4.55
CA ALA A 34 -5.51 5.99 5.94
C ALA A 34 -5.84 7.25 6.77
N ASP A 35 -6.29 7.04 8.00
CA ASP A 35 -6.47 8.13 8.96
C ASP A 35 -5.09 8.55 9.52
N LYS A 36 -5.00 9.75 10.09
CA LYS A 36 -3.81 10.14 10.86
C LYS A 36 -3.77 9.34 12.17
N PRO A 37 -2.60 8.84 12.62
CA PRO A 37 -1.23 9.03 12.12
C PRO A 37 -0.71 8.09 11.00
N ALA A 38 -1.50 7.16 10.47
CA ALA A 38 -1.00 6.15 9.52
C ALA A 38 -0.59 6.71 8.15
N GLU A 39 -1.38 7.62 7.57
CA GLU A 39 -1.08 8.21 6.24
C GLU A 39 0.30 8.89 6.13
N PRO A 40 0.67 9.84 7.02
CA PRO A 40 1.98 10.49 6.92
C PRO A 40 3.14 9.51 7.14
N PHE A 41 2.95 8.49 7.98
CA PHE A 41 3.95 7.47 8.23
C PHE A 41 4.21 6.59 7.01
N ILE A 42 3.14 6.14 6.33
CA ILE A 42 3.25 5.40 5.07
C ILE A 42 3.96 6.23 4.01
N LYS A 43 3.61 7.51 3.90
CA LYS A 43 4.23 8.43 2.95
C LYS A 43 5.73 8.58 3.20
N GLU A 44 6.13 8.77 4.45
CA GLU A 44 7.54 8.90 4.83
C GLU A 44 8.35 7.65 4.45
N ILE A 45 7.84 6.46 4.76
CA ILE A 45 8.51 5.19 4.40
C ILE A 45 8.66 5.08 2.88
N ARG A 46 7.59 5.38 2.12
CA ARG A 46 7.64 5.36 0.66
C ARG A 46 8.68 6.35 0.12
N ASP A 47 8.74 7.56 0.67
CA ASP A 47 9.68 8.59 0.24
C ASP A 47 11.13 8.21 0.54
N ILE A 48 11.41 7.63 1.71
CA ILE A 48 12.74 7.11 2.07
C ILE A 48 13.21 6.07 1.05
N VAL A 49 12.35 5.10 0.71
CA VAL A 49 12.70 4.05 -0.25
C VAL A 49 12.90 4.65 -1.65
N LYS A 50 12.03 5.56 -2.07
CA LYS A 50 12.09 6.18 -3.41
C LYS A 50 13.34 7.03 -3.61
N LEU A 51 13.77 7.75 -2.58
CA LEU A 51 14.95 8.61 -2.65
C LEU A 51 16.25 7.81 -2.55
N ASN A 52 16.31 6.83 -1.64
CA ASN A 52 17.58 6.23 -1.22
C ASN A 52 17.82 4.81 -1.75
N SER A 53 16.80 4.09 -2.23
CA SER A 53 17.00 2.72 -2.72
C SER A 53 17.90 2.69 -3.96
N LEU A 54 18.89 1.79 -3.96
CA LEU A 54 19.71 1.47 -5.14
C LEU A 54 18.88 0.87 -6.28
N PHE A 55 17.70 0.31 -5.96
CA PHE A 55 16.81 -0.33 -6.93
C PHE A 55 15.65 0.59 -7.35
N ARG A 56 15.67 1.87 -6.96
CA ARG A 56 14.55 2.81 -7.21
C ARG A 56 14.14 2.90 -8.68
N GLU A 57 15.07 2.75 -9.62
CA GLU A 57 14.79 2.85 -11.06
C GLU A 57 14.14 1.59 -11.64
N LYS A 58 14.26 0.45 -10.94
CA LYS A 58 13.68 -0.84 -11.35
C LYS A 58 12.27 -1.06 -10.82
N LEU A 59 11.80 -0.20 -9.92
CA LEU A 59 10.49 -0.30 -9.29
C LEU A 59 9.41 0.40 -10.14
N ASN A 60 8.25 -0.23 -10.28
CA ASN A 60 7.07 0.39 -10.88
C ASN A 60 6.34 1.27 -9.87
N TRP A 61 6.79 2.52 -9.72
CA TRP A 61 6.23 3.44 -8.72
C TRP A 61 4.74 3.73 -8.89
N ASN A 62 4.22 3.76 -10.11
CA ASN A 62 2.80 4.02 -10.36
C ASN A 62 1.92 2.89 -9.79
N GLU A 63 2.33 1.64 -9.99
CA GLU A 63 1.64 0.48 -9.45
C GLU A 63 1.78 0.40 -7.93
N ILE A 64 2.98 0.67 -7.41
CA ILE A 64 3.26 0.72 -5.96
C ILE A 64 2.37 1.77 -5.28
N ASP A 65 2.28 2.99 -5.82
CA ASP A 65 1.48 4.06 -5.24
C ASP A 65 -0.02 3.71 -5.24
N GLY A 66 -0.53 3.05 -6.30
CA GLY A 66 -1.91 2.56 -6.37
C GLY A 66 -2.20 1.44 -5.36
N ASN A 67 -1.29 0.49 -5.21
CA ASN A 67 -1.43 -0.61 -4.26
C ASN A 67 -1.31 -0.13 -2.82
N ILE A 68 -0.40 0.81 -2.51
CA ILE A 68 -0.30 1.45 -1.19
C ILE A 68 -1.61 2.15 -0.84
N LYS A 69 -2.19 2.92 -1.77
CA LYS A 69 -3.48 3.60 -1.53
C LYS A 69 -4.58 2.60 -1.20
N THR A 70 -4.63 1.49 -1.91
CA THR A 70 -5.63 0.42 -1.70
C THR A 70 -5.42 -0.32 -0.38
N LEU A 71 -4.17 -0.65 -0.04
CA LEU A 71 -3.82 -1.37 1.19
C LEU A 71 -3.99 -0.52 2.44
N SER A 72 -3.78 0.79 2.34
CA SER A 72 -3.80 1.71 3.48
C SER A 72 -5.21 2.10 3.95
N VAL A 73 -6.25 1.70 3.22
CA VAL A 73 -7.65 2.01 3.54
C VAL A 73 -7.99 1.57 4.97
N GLY A 74 -8.48 2.50 5.79
CA GLY A 74 -8.95 2.22 7.14
C GLY A 74 -7.86 2.00 8.19
N MET A 75 -6.58 2.14 7.82
CA MET A 75 -5.46 2.14 8.79
C MET A 75 -5.48 3.41 9.61
N LYS A 76 -5.35 3.30 10.93
CA LYS A 76 -5.42 4.46 11.85
C LYS A 76 -4.10 4.70 12.54
N THR A 77 -3.43 3.65 12.99
CA THR A 77 -2.20 3.73 13.77
C THR A 77 -0.97 3.39 12.93
N THR A 78 0.22 3.77 13.40
CA THR A 78 1.48 3.37 12.75
C THR A 78 1.69 1.85 12.78
N ASN A 79 1.18 1.15 13.79
CA ASN A 79 1.23 -0.30 13.87
C ASN A 79 0.38 -0.98 12.78
N ASP A 80 -0.74 -0.37 12.40
CA ASP A 80 -1.63 -0.90 11.35
C ASP A 80 -0.95 -0.88 9.98
N THR A 81 0.11 -0.07 9.80
CA THR A 81 0.80 0.10 8.51
C THR A 81 1.72 -1.06 8.13
N LYS A 82 1.91 -2.04 9.02
CA LYS A 82 2.80 -3.19 8.78
C LYS A 82 2.53 -3.90 7.42
N PRO A 83 1.28 -4.16 7.00
CA PRO A 83 1.01 -4.78 5.69
C PRO A 83 1.52 -3.94 4.51
N VAL A 84 1.43 -2.61 4.60
CA VAL A 84 1.95 -1.69 3.57
C VAL A 84 3.48 -1.74 3.53
N ILE A 85 4.12 -1.80 4.68
CA ILE A 85 5.59 -1.90 4.78
C ILE A 85 6.08 -3.23 4.22
N ASP A 86 5.44 -4.33 4.61
CA ASP A 86 5.77 -5.68 4.11
C ASP A 86 5.59 -5.74 2.58
N TYR A 87 4.56 -5.10 2.04
CA TYR A 87 4.35 -4.95 0.60
C TYR A 87 5.54 -4.23 -0.08
N ILE A 88 5.93 -3.06 0.41
CA ILE A 88 7.06 -2.29 -0.16
C ILE A 88 8.36 -3.12 -0.15
N ILE A 89 8.63 -3.82 0.96
CA ILE A 89 9.80 -4.72 1.05
C ILE A 89 9.70 -5.88 0.07
N SER A 90 8.50 -6.42 -0.16
CA SER A 90 8.30 -7.50 -1.12
C SER A 90 8.60 -7.06 -2.56
N GLU A 91 8.23 -5.83 -2.94
CA GLU A 91 8.53 -5.27 -4.26
C GLU A 91 10.04 -5.05 -4.44
N LEU A 92 10.73 -4.56 -3.40
CA LEU A 92 12.19 -4.46 -3.38
C LEU A 92 12.86 -5.83 -3.59
N ARG A 93 12.34 -6.88 -2.95
CA ARG A 93 12.86 -8.25 -3.10
C ARG A 93 12.67 -8.79 -4.51
N LYS A 94 11.55 -8.49 -5.18
CA LYS A 94 11.30 -8.91 -6.57
C LYS A 94 12.35 -8.36 -7.53
N VAL A 95 12.85 -7.14 -7.29
CA VAL A 95 13.88 -6.51 -8.13
C VAL A 95 15.32 -6.84 -7.70
N GLY A 96 15.48 -7.70 -6.70
CA GLY A 96 16.78 -8.24 -6.26
C GLY A 96 17.33 -7.68 -4.95
N ASP A 97 16.61 -6.80 -4.27
CA ASP A 97 17.04 -6.28 -2.96
C ASP A 97 16.79 -7.31 -1.85
N LYS A 98 17.87 -7.84 -1.27
CA LYS A 98 17.83 -8.80 -0.15
C LYS A 98 18.24 -8.17 1.18
N HIS A 99 18.62 -6.90 1.19
CA HIS A 99 19.24 -6.24 2.33
C HIS A 99 18.33 -5.18 2.97
N SER A 100 17.30 -4.72 2.28
CA SER A 100 16.27 -3.86 2.87
C SER A 100 15.36 -4.65 3.82
N PHE A 101 15.24 -4.17 5.06
CA PHE A 101 14.32 -4.69 6.06
C PHE A 101 13.75 -3.55 6.92
N PHE A 102 12.59 -3.79 7.51
CA PHE A 102 11.99 -2.89 8.49
C PHE A 102 12.05 -3.53 9.88
N TYR A 103 12.48 -2.76 10.87
CA TYR A 103 12.53 -3.20 12.25
C TYR A 103 11.80 -2.18 13.13
N ALA A 104 10.72 -2.61 13.75
CA ALA A 104 10.07 -1.82 14.78
C ALA A 104 10.93 -1.88 16.05
N CYS A 105 11.44 -0.74 16.50
CA CYS A 105 12.03 -0.65 17.82
C CYS A 105 10.92 -0.85 18.86
N SER A 106 10.85 -2.05 19.43
CA SER A 106 10.14 -2.24 20.68
C SER A 106 11.04 -1.64 21.77
N CYS A 107 10.58 -0.57 22.42
CA CYS A 107 11.25 0.00 23.57
C CYS A 107 11.29 -1.06 24.68
N HIS A 108 12.36 -1.86 24.66
CA HIS A 108 12.64 -2.85 25.66
C HIS A 108 13.19 -2.11 26.88
N ASN A 109 12.37 -1.96 27.92
CA ASN A 109 12.76 -1.36 29.20
C ASN A 109 13.75 -2.25 29.99
N LYS A 110 14.61 -3.00 29.29
CA LYS A 110 15.53 -4.00 29.84
C LYS A 110 17.00 -3.58 29.73
N LEU A 111 17.29 -2.38 29.19
CA LEU A 111 18.63 -1.78 29.27
C LEU A 111 19.03 -1.39 30.70
N PHE A 112 18.10 -1.47 31.67
CA PHE A 112 18.36 -1.35 33.11
C PHE A 112 18.19 -2.68 33.86
N GLN A 113 18.36 -3.84 33.20
CA GLN A 113 18.64 -5.04 33.98
C GLN A 113 20.13 -5.02 34.33
N PRO A 114 20.51 -4.87 35.62
CA PRO A 114 21.89 -5.00 36.02
C PRO A 114 22.37 -6.36 35.52
N ASP A 115 23.52 -6.33 34.86
CA ASP A 115 24.23 -7.49 34.36
C ASP A 115 24.24 -8.60 35.41
N LYS A 116 23.64 -9.75 35.09
CA LYS A 116 23.86 -10.96 35.86
C LYS A 116 25.33 -11.30 35.72
N LYS A 117 26.13 -10.91 36.72
CA LYS A 117 27.55 -11.19 36.91
C LYS A 117 27.94 -12.52 36.28
N ILE A 118 28.56 -12.48 35.09
CA ILE A 118 29.04 -13.67 34.41
C ILE A 118 30.21 -14.21 35.24
N ARG A 119 29.98 -15.27 36.02
CA ARG A 119 31.06 -16.07 36.58
C ARG A 119 31.73 -16.79 35.42
N ARG A 120 32.85 -16.25 34.92
CA ARG A 120 33.78 -17.00 34.08
C ARG A 120 34.33 -18.15 34.92
N SER A 121 33.91 -19.38 34.61
CA SER A 121 34.61 -20.58 35.07
C SER A 121 35.88 -20.72 34.25
N ASN A 122 37.03 -20.68 34.91
CA ASN A 122 38.32 -20.95 34.30
C ASN A 122 38.37 -22.42 33.86
N TRP A 123 38.72 -22.64 32.60
CA TRP A 123 39.38 -23.83 32.10
C TRP A 123 40.60 -23.37 31.32
#